data_AF-A0A7S2AA58-F1
#
_entry.id   AF-A0A7S2AA58-F1
#
_cell.length_a   1.000
_cell.length_b   1.000
_cell.length_c   1.000
_cell.angle_alpha   90.00
_cell.angle_beta   90.00
_cell.angle_gamma   90.00
#
_symmetry.space_group_name_H-M   'P 1'
#
loop_
_entity.id
_entity.type
_entity.pdbx_description
1 polymer ?
#
loop_
_entity_poly.entity_id
_entity_poly.type
_entity_poly.pdbx_seq_one_letter_code
_entity_poly.pdbx_strand_id
1 'polypeptide(L)'
;GAMIQQGCLSECIKMGKKGESETEKKKMQTACHTVAKLLVTTNPSLLTVSQRMGSIMPLIHLIKDNDASDLAQFEALLAVTNLASAGEDAKNRIVAERGIAVLGYAMFSDHTMVRRAAT
;
A
#
# COMPACT_ATOMS: atom_id res chain seq x y z
N GLY A 1 -11.46 -6.86 9.63
CA GLY A 1 -11.57 -8.33 9.56
C GLY A 1 -12.58 -8.80 8.52
N ALA A 2 -13.88 -8.60 8.76
CA ALA A 2 -14.97 -9.16 7.94
C ALA A 2 -14.85 -8.85 6.43
N MET A 3 -14.53 -7.61 6.05
CA MET A 3 -14.37 -7.24 4.63
C MET A 3 -13.26 -8.03 3.91
N ILE A 4 -12.17 -8.36 4.62
CA ILE A 4 -11.06 -9.13 4.05
C ILE A 4 -11.50 -10.58 3.83
N GLN A 5 -12.24 -11.15 4.79
CA GLN A 5 -12.82 -12.50 4.69
C GLN A 5 -13.85 -12.59 3.55
N GLN A 6 -14.57 -11.50 3.28
CA GLN A 6 -15.50 -11.38 2.15
C GLN A 6 -14.80 -11.12 0.80
N GLY A 7 -13.46 -11.11 0.75
CA GLY A 7 -12.71 -10.99 -0.50
C GLY A 7 -12.46 -9.56 -0.99
N CYS A 8 -12.86 -8.53 -0.23
CA CYS A 8 -12.67 -7.12 -0.62
C CYS A 8 -11.20 -6.79 -0.90
N LEU A 9 -10.29 -7.24 -0.04
CA LEU A 9 -8.85 -7.03 -0.21
C LEU A 9 -8.34 -7.64 -1.53
N SER A 10 -8.72 -8.88 -1.82
CA SER A 10 -8.29 -9.58 -3.03
C SER A 10 -8.78 -8.88 -4.30
N GLU A 11 -9.99 -8.31 -4.27
CA GLU A 11 -10.54 -7.58 -5.42
C GLU A 11 -9.88 -6.21 -5.59
N CYS A 12 -9.64 -5.46 -4.50
CA CYS A 12 -8.92 -4.19 -4.57
C CYS A 12 -7.47 -4.37 -5.06
N ILE A 13 -6.79 -5.46 -4.72
CA ILE A 13 -5.47 -5.79 -5.26
C ILE A 13 -5.51 -5.95 -6.79
N LYS A 14 -6.54 -6.61 -7.33
CA LYS A 14 -6.69 -6.77 -8.79
C LYS A 14 -6.97 -5.45 -9.50
N MET A 15 -7.80 -4.60 -8.87
CA MET A 15 -8.15 -3.27 -9.39
C MET A 15 -6.99 -2.26 -9.30
N GLY A 16 -5.97 -2.53 -8.47
CA GLY A 16 -4.75 -1.71 -8.37
C GLY A 16 -3.81 -1.80 -9.58
N LYS A 17 -4.22 -2.47 -10.67
CA LYS A 17 -3.46 -2.52 -11.92
C LYS A 17 -3.61 -1.21 -12.70
N LYS A 18 -2.54 -0.83 -13.41
CA LYS A 18 -2.45 0.44 -14.13
C LYS A 18 -3.50 0.51 -15.24
N GLY A 19 -4.42 1.47 -15.13
CA GLY A 19 -5.35 1.83 -16.20
C GLY A 19 -4.81 2.96 -17.08
N GLU A 20 -5.34 3.10 -18.29
CA GLU A 20 -4.88 4.08 -19.28
C GLU A 20 -5.76 5.34 -19.30
N SER A 21 -7.02 5.22 -18.87
CA SER A 21 -7.95 6.35 -18.76
C SER A 21 -7.87 7.06 -17.40
N GLU A 22 -8.10 8.37 -17.38
CA GLU A 22 -8.28 9.17 -16.14
C GLU A 22 -9.30 8.56 -15.17
N THR A 23 -10.38 7.98 -15.69
CA THR A 23 -11.40 7.32 -14.86
C THR A 23 -10.85 6.05 -14.21
N GLU A 24 -10.01 5.30 -14.93
CA GLU A 24 -9.38 4.09 -14.41
C GLU A 24 -8.30 4.41 -13.39
N LYS A 25 -7.53 5.49 -13.61
CA LYS A 25 -6.54 5.97 -12.64
C LYS A 25 -7.18 6.32 -11.30
N LYS A 26 -8.32 7.03 -11.29
CA LYS A 26 -9.06 7.34 -10.06
C LYS A 26 -9.60 6.09 -9.36
N LYS A 27 -10.12 5.12 -10.13
CA LYS A 27 -10.57 3.83 -9.58
C LYS A 27 -9.42 3.06 -8.96
N MET A 28 -8.28 3.00 -9.66
CA MET A 28 -7.04 2.37 -9.19
C MET A 28 -6.56 3.04 -7.90
N GLN A 29 -6.46 4.37 -7.85
CA GLN A 29 -6.07 5.12 -6.64
C GLN A 29 -7.00 4.81 -5.47
N THR A 30 -8.32 4.81 -5.69
CA THR A 30 -9.32 4.48 -4.67
C THR A 30 -9.17 3.04 -4.17
N ALA A 31 -8.90 2.09 -5.08
CA ALA A 31 -8.66 0.70 -4.73
C ALA A 31 -7.38 0.55 -3.90
N CYS A 32 -6.27 1.15 -4.32
CA CYS A 32 -5.01 1.15 -3.56
C CYS A 32 -5.17 1.79 -2.19
N HIS A 33 -5.93 2.89 -2.09
CA HIS A 33 -6.20 3.55 -0.81
C HIS A 33 -7.05 2.66 0.09
N THR A 34 -8.04 1.96 -0.46
CA THR A 34 -8.82 0.97 0.28
C THR A 34 -7.95 -0.17 0.80
N VAL A 35 -7.00 -0.66 -0.02
CA VAL A 35 -5.99 -1.65 0.43
C VAL A 35 -5.20 -1.12 1.62
N ALA A 36 -4.71 0.13 1.54
CA ALA A 36 -3.98 0.76 2.64
C ALA A 36 -4.82 0.77 3.92
N LYS A 37 -6.04 1.31 3.88
CA LYS A 37 -6.94 1.41 5.04
C LYS A 37 -7.26 0.06 5.67
N LEU A 38 -7.49 -0.97 4.86
CA LEU A 38 -7.74 -2.32 5.36
C LEU A 38 -6.51 -2.90 6.09
N LEU A 39 -5.31 -2.54 5.64
CA LEU A 39 -4.07 -3.13 6.09
C LEU A 39 -3.36 -2.36 7.20
N VAL A 40 -3.70 -1.10 7.49
CA VAL A 40 -3.07 -0.35 8.60
C VAL A 40 -3.19 -1.10 9.93
N THR A 41 -4.36 -1.68 10.23
CA THR A 41 -4.64 -2.30 11.54
C THR A 41 -4.90 -3.80 11.48
N THR A 42 -4.82 -4.42 10.31
CA THR A 42 -5.06 -5.87 10.17
C THR A 42 -3.79 -6.64 10.56
N ASN A 43 -3.92 -7.62 11.44
CA ASN A 43 -2.81 -8.53 11.74
C ASN A 43 -2.40 -9.31 10.47
N PRO A 44 -1.16 -9.16 9.97
CA PRO A 44 -0.72 -9.81 8.74
C PRO A 44 -0.78 -11.34 8.77
N SER A 45 -0.73 -11.98 9.96
CA SER A 45 -0.83 -13.44 10.08
C SER A 45 -2.19 -14.00 9.66
N LEU A 46 -3.23 -13.16 9.67
CA LEU A 46 -4.58 -13.51 9.21
C LEU A 46 -4.75 -13.45 7.69
N LEU A 47 -3.73 -12.94 6.98
CA LEU A 47 -3.74 -12.80 5.53
C LEU A 47 -3.08 -14.00 4.88
N THR A 48 -3.66 -14.44 3.77
CA THR A 48 -2.99 -15.41 2.89
C THR A 48 -1.69 -14.82 2.34
N VAL A 49 -0.74 -15.68 1.97
CA VAL A 49 0.53 -15.25 1.34
C VAL A 49 0.26 -14.40 0.10
N SER A 50 -0.71 -14.80 -0.72
CA SER A 50 -1.11 -14.06 -1.92
C SER A 50 -1.61 -12.65 -1.61
N GLN A 51 -2.43 -12.48 -0.56
CA GLN A 51 -2.89 -11.17 -0.12
C GLN A 51 -1.73 -10.31 0.40
N ARG A 52 -0.88 -10.84 1.30
CA ARG A 52 0.27 -10.07 1.81
C ARG A 52 1.19 -9.60 0.69
N MET A 53 1.61 -10.52 -0.17
CA MET A 53 2.59 -10.23 -1.23
C MET A 53 1.98 -9.41 -2.37
N GLY A 54 0.70 -9.62 -2.66
CA GLY A 54 -0.06 -8.91 -3.67
C GLY A 54 -0.39 -7.47 -3.28
N SER A 55 -0.52 -7.17 -1.99
CA SER A 55 -0.80 -5.81 -1.51
C SER A 55 0.40 -4.87 -1.57
N ILE A 56 1.64 -5.38 -1.57
CA ILE A 56 2.84 -4.53 -1.49
C ILE A 56 2.97 -3.62 -2.72
N MET A 57 2.82 -4.14 -3.94
CA MET A 57 2.92 -3.34 -5.16
C MET A 57 1.90 -2.17 -5.20
N PRO A 58 0.58 -2.39 -4.98
CA PRO A 58 -0.41 -1.31 -4.89
C PRO A 58 -0.04 -0.22 -3.87
N LEU A 59 0.50 -0.60 -2.71
CA LEU A 59 0.89 0.36 -1.68
C LEU A 59 2.11 1.18 -2.10
N ILE A 60 3.15 0.55 -2.66
CA ILE A 60 4.33 1.27 -3.17
C ILE A 60 3.94 2.22 -4.31
N HIS A 61 3.03 1.81 -5.20
CA HIS A 61 2.49 2.70 -6.23
C HIS A 61 1.77 3.90 -5.65
N LEU A 62 0.95 3.72 -4.61
CA LEU A 62 0.21 4.81 -3.98
C LEU A 62 1.13 5.82 -3.28
N ILE A 63 2.22 5.35 -2.65
CA ILE A 63 3.22 6.23 -2.00
C ILE A 63 3.97 7.06 -3.05
N LYS A 64 4.28 6.47 -4.21
CA LYS A 64 5.00 7.14 -5.30
C LYS A 64 4.11 8.12 -6.08
N ASP A 65 2.79 7.98 -5.99
CA ASP A 65 1.86 8.75 -6.80
C ASP A 65 1.75 10.20 -6.30
N ASN A 66 2.24 11.15 -7.11
CA ASN A 66 2.21 12.57 -6.80
C ASN A 66 0.79 13.17 -6.83
N ASP A 67 -0.16 12.50 -7.48
CA ASP A 67 -1.56 12.94 -7.53
C ASP A 67 -2.38 12.35 -6.37
N ALA A 68 -1.80 11.44 -5.58
CA ALA A 68 -2.46 10.92 -4.40
C ALA A 68 -2.42 11.94 -3.25
N SER A 69 -3.51 12.01 -2.48
CA SER A 69 -3.55 12.87 -1.29
C SER A 69 -2.51 12.43 -0.25
N ASP A 70 -2.00 13.38 0.55
CA ASP A 70 -1.08 13.10 1.66
C ASP A 70 -1.62 12.04 2.62
N LEU A 71 -2.94 12.02 2.87
CA LEU A 71 -3.58 11.01 3.72
C LEU A 71 -3.43 9.60 3.13
N ALA A 72 -3.63 9.46 1.82
CA ALA A 72 -3.51 8.18 1.13
C ALA A 72 -2.06 7.67 1.15
N GLN A 73 -1.08 8.56 0.92
CA GLN A 73 0.34 8.24 1.04
C GLN A 73 0.71 7.85 2.47
N PHE A 74 0.23 8.60 3.47
CA PHE A 74 0.45 8.31 4.89
C PHE A 74 -0.10 6.95 5.30
N GLU A 75 -1.37 6.64 4.96
CA GLU A 75 -1.96 5.34 5.27
C GLU A 75 -1.28 4.19 4.51
N ALA A 76 -0.80 4.44 3.29
CA ALA A 76 -0.02 3.46 2.54
C ALA A 76 1.33 3.15 3.23
N LEU A 77 2.02 4.17 3.72
CA LEU A 77 3.26 3.99 4.50
C LEU A 77 3.01 3.16 5.76
N LEU A 78 1.97 3.47 6.53
CA LEU A 78 1.59 2.69 7.71
C LEU A 78 1.28 1.22 7.35
N ALA A 79 0.55 0.99 6.26
CA ALA A 79 0.23 -0.36 5.79
C ALA A 79 1.48 -1.14 5.35
N VAL A 80 2.44 -0.49 4.66
CA VAL A 80 3.72 -1.11 4.27
C VAL A 80 4.53 -1.47 5.51
N THR A 81 4.62 -0.59 6.49
CA THR A 81 5.32 -0.86 7.76
C THR A 81 4.67 -2.02 8.51
N ASN A 82 3.34 -2.08 8.56
CA ASN A 82 2.62 -3.20 9.17
C ASN A 82 2.94 -4.52 8.44
N LEU A 83 2.92 -4.57 7.10
CA LEU A 83 3.29 -5.78 6.36
C LEU A 83 4.77 -6.15 6.53
N ALA A 84 5.68 -5.17 6.56
CA ALA A 84 7.11 -5.41 6.78
C ALA A 84 7.40 -6.02 8.16
N SER A 85 6.57 -5.72 9.17
CA SER A 85 6.65 -6.33 10.50
C SER A 85 6.27 -7.82 10.52
N ALA A 86 5.60 -8.33 9.47
CA ALA A 86 5.14 -9.71 9.40
C ALA A 86 6.26 -10.74 9.16
N GLY A 87 7.35 -10.34 8.51
CA GLY A 87 8.41 -11.27 8.15
C GLY A 87 9.33 -10.79 7.03
N GLU A 88 10.39 -11.56 6.80
CA GLU A 88 11.41 -11.26 5.79
C GLU A 88 10.89 -11.41 4.35
N ASP A 89 9.88 -12.26 4.14
CA ASP A 89 9.17 -12.41 2.86
C ASP A 89 8.59 -11.07 2.38
N ALA A 90 7.91 -10.35 3.28
CA ALA A 90 7.34 -9.05 2.98
C ALA A 90 8.42 -7.99 2.71
N LYS A 91 9.50 -7.96 3.49
CA LYS A 91 10.63 -7.03 3.27
C LYS A 91 11.31 -7.27 1.93
N ASN A 92 11.61 -8.52 1.60
CA ASN A 92 12.18 -8.90 0.30
C ASN A 92 11.28 -8.47 -0.86
N ARG A 93 9.96 -8.59 -0.68
CA ARG A 93 9.00 -8.14 -1.69
C ARG A 93 8.96 -6.61 -1.84
N ILE A 94 9.06 -5.86 -0.74
CA ILE A 94 9.21 -4.40 -0.78
C ILE A 94 10.46 -3.99 -1.56
N VAL A 95 11.59 -4.67 -1.31
CA VAL A 95 12.84 -4.43 -2.05
C VAL A 95 12.67 -4.75 -3.54
N ALA A 96 12.05 -5.88 -3.89
CA ALA A 96 11.81 -6.28 -5.27
C ALA A 96 10.94 -5.27 -6.05
N GLU A 97 9.99 -4.62 -5.37
CA GLU A 97 9.12 -3.57 -5.95
C GLU A 97 9.76 -2.17 -5.92
N ARG A 98 11.08 -2.07 -5.71
CA ARG A 98 11.84 -0.81 -5.59
C ARG A 98 11.32 0.11 -4.48
N GLY A 99 10.72 -0.48 -3.45
CA GLY A 99 10.09 0.25 -2.35
C GLY A 99 11.08 1.09 -1.55
N ILE A 100 12.34 0.65 -1.39
CA ILE A 100 13.35 1.39 -0.61
C ILE A 100 13.57 2.81 -1.14
N ALA A 101 13.65 2.98 -2.47
CA ALA A 101 13.81 4.31 -3.06
C ALA A 101 12.56 5.19 -2.87
N VAL A 102 11.37 4.59 -2.95
CA VAL A 102 10.10 5.29 -2.76
C VAL A 102 9.92 5.73 -1.31
N LEU A 103 10.20 4.84 -0.35
CA LEU A 103 10.17 5.14 1.08
C LEU A 103 11.22 6.21 1.43
N GLY A 104 12.44 6.07 0.91
CA GLY A 104 13.50 7.05 1.11
C GLY A 104 13.14 8.44 0.57
N TYR A 105 12.44 8.53 -0.56
CA TYR A 105 11.93 9.81 -1.05
C TYR A 105 10.84 10.39 -0.13
N ALA A 106 9.92 9.55 0.38
CA ALA A 106 8.87 9.99 1.30
C ALA A 106 9.41 10.55 2.63
N MET A 107 10.62 10.16 3.07
CA MET A 107 11.31 10.76 4.22
C MET A 107 11.64 12.25 4.04
N PHE A 108 11.62 12.76 2.81
CA PHE A 108 11.82 14.17 2.49
C PHE A 108 10.53 14.89 2.13
N SER A 109 9.36 14.27 2.34
CA SER A 109 8.06 14.92 2.13
C SER A 109 7.92 16.16 3.03
N ASP A 110 7.35 17.24 2.48
CA ASP A 110 6.99 18.44 3.24
C ASP A 110 5.91 18.13 4.28
N HIS A 111 5.01 17.19 3.97
CA HIS A 111 3.93 16.80 4.86
C HIS A 111 4.45 16.01 6.07
N THR A 112 4.28 16.59 7.25
CA THR A 112 4.89 16.09 8.50
C THR A 112 4.50 14.64 8.82
N MET A 113 3.26 14.23 8.57
CA MET A 113 2.81 12.86 8.85
C MET A 113 3.41 11.83 7.88
N VAL A 114 3.52 12.20 6.59
CA VAL A 114 4.11 11.33 5.56
C VAL A 114 5.58 11.11 5.86
N ARG A 115 6.31 12.20 6.15
CA ARG A 115 7.71 12.15 6.57
C ARG A 115 7.93 11.26 7.79
N ARG A 116 7.09 11.38 8.82
CA ARG A 116 7.17 10.56 10.03
C ARG A 116 6.88 9.09 9.78
N ALA A 117 5.91 8.77 8.92
CA ALA A 117 5.58 7.39 8.60
C ALA A 117 6.63 6.69 7.72
N ALA A 118 7.46 7.47 7.02
CA ALA A 118 8.53 6.96 6.15
C ALA A 118 9.86 6.69 6.89
N THR A 119 9.99 7.11 8.16
CA THR A 119 11.20 6.94 8.99
C THR A 119 11.09 5.72 9.87
#